data_AF-A0A0R3SWD4-F1
#
_entry.id   AF-A0A0R3SWD4-F1
#
_cell.length_a   1.000
_cell.length_b   1.000
_cell.length_c   1.000
_cell.angle_alpha   90.00
_cell.angle_beta   90.00
_cell.angle_gamma   90.00
#
_symmetry.space_group_name_H-M   'P 1'
#
loop_
_entity.id
_entity.type
_entity.pdbx_description
1 polymer ?
#
loop_
_entity_poly.entity_id
_entity_poly.type
_entity_poly.pdbx_seq_one_letter_code
_entity_poly.pdbx_strand_id
1 'polypeptide(L)' 'MTYAFQTPEKLCFILDLMNGGDLNYHLSQRGTFSEDEGKFYAAEIILGLQHMHERNIVYRDLKLF' A
#
# COMPACT_ATOMS: atom_id res chain seq x y z
N MET A 1 6.63 -9.39 6.25
CA MET A 1 6.77 -9.02 7.67
C MET A 1 7.50 -10.13 8.39
N THR A 2 8.78 -9.91 8.71
CA THR A 2 9.66 -10.99 9.19
C THR A 2 9.85 -10.93 10.71
N TYR A 3 9.73 -9.74 11.30
CA TYR A 3 9.95 -9.54 12.73
C TYR A 3 8.95 -8.55 13.34
N ALA A 4 8.59 -8.79 14.60
CA ALA A 4 7.83 -7.89 15.46
C ALA A 4 8.32 -8.04 16.90
N PHE A 5 8.24 -6.98 17.69
CA PHE A 5 8.58 -6.99 19.11
C PHE A 5 7.65 -6.06 19.89
N GLN A 6 7.73 -6.11 21.22
CA GLN A 6 6.93 -5.26 22.09
C GLN A 6 7.78 -4.67 23.21
N THR A 7 7.42 -3.47 23.66
CA THR A 7 7.88 -2.86 24.92
C THR A 7 6.71 -2.90 25.92
N PRO A 8 6.91 -2.52 27.20
CA PRO A 8 5.78 -2.46 28.14
C PRO A 8 4.65 -1.53 27.68
N GLU A 9 4.95 -0.54 26.83
CA GLU A 9 4.00 0.48 26.37
C GLU A 9 3.55 0.33 24.92
N LYS A 10 4.26 -0.43 24.07
CA LYS A 10 4.04 -0.42 22.61
C LYS A 10 4.22 -1.78 21.94
N LEU A 11 3.48 -1.97 20.85
CA LEU A 11 3.71 -3.02 19.85
C LEU A 11 4.45 -2.42 18.65
N CYS A 12 5.51 -3.10 18.21
CA CYS A 12 6.41 -2.61 17.17
C CYS A 12 6.50 -3.63 16.02
N PHE A 13 6.32 -3.14 14.79
CA PHE A 13 6.45 -3.92 13.58
C PHE A 13 7.70 -3.48 12.80
N ILE A 14 8.50 -4.45 12.35
CA ILE A 14 9.66 -4.19 11.48
C ILE A 14 9.23 -4.48 10.05
N LEU A 15 9.24 -3.44 9.22
CA LEU A 15 8.81 -3.46 7.82
C LEU A 15 9.95 -2.99 6.92
N ASP A 16 9.92 -3.43 5.66
CA ASP A 16 10.85 -2.96 4.65
C ASP A 16 10.60 -1.48 4.34
N LEU A 17 11.67 -0.70 4.28
CA LEU A 17 11.60 0.73 3.98
C LEU A 17 11.38 0.95 2.47
N MET A 18 10.28 1.61 2.11
CA MET A 18 9.95 1.99 0.74
C MET A 18 10.20 3.49 0.54
N ASN A 19 11.31 3.85 -0.13
CA ASN A 19 11.75 5.25 -0.29
C ASN A 19 11.03 6.05 -1.40
N GLY A 20 10.09 5.43 -2.13
CA GLY A 20 9.46 6.03 -3.31
C GLY A 20 8.35 7.05 -3.03
N GLY A 21 7.98 7.27 -1.76
CA GLY A 21 6.77 7.99 -1.39
C GLY A 21 5.50 7.16 -1.64
N ASP A 22 4.35 7.70 -1.25
CA ASP A 22 3.04 7.10 -1.53
C ASP A 22 2.44 7.62 -2.85
N LEU A 23 1.36 7.00 -3.30
CA LEU A 23 0.67 7.42 -4.53
C LEU A 23 0.11 8.83 -4.44
N ASN A 24 -0.29 9.28 -3.25
CA ASN A 24 -0.81 10.63 -3.06
C ASN A 24 0.27 11.69 -3.27
N TYR A 25 1.50 11.44 -2.80
CA TYR A 25 2.65 12.28 -3.05
C TYR A 25 2.81 12.52 -4.56
N HIS A 26 2.80 11.45 -5.37
CA HIS A 26 2.94 11.57 -6.83
C HIS A 26 1.74 12.29 -7.48
N LEU A 27 0.52 12.03 -7.03
CA LEU A 27 -0.69 12.73 -7.49
C LEU A 27 -0.64 14.23 -7.14
N SER A 28 -0.23 14.58 -5.93
CA SER A 28 -0.18 15.97 -5.46
C SER A 28 0.78 16.83 -6.28
N GLN A 29 1.88 16.24 -6.75
CA GLN A 29 2.88 16.95 -7.55
C GLN A 29 2.47 17.07 -9.03
N ARG A 30 1.76 16.08 -9.58
CA ARG A 30 1.46 15.97 -11.02
C ARG A 30 0.02 16.34 -11.38
N GLY A 31 -0.88 16.43 -10.40
CA GLY A 31 -2.31 16.67 -10.58
C GLY A 31 -3.07 15.40 -10.97
N THR A 32 -2.71 14.79 -12.11
CA THR A 32 -3.36 13.58 -12.63
C THR A 32 -2.34 12.61 -13.20
N PHE A 33 -2.59 11.32 -13.07
CA PHE A 33 -1.85 10.31 -13.83
C PHE A 33 -2.34 10.24 -15.27
N SER A 34 -1.42 9.92 -16.18
CA SER A 34 -1.79 9.46 -17.52
C SER A 34 -2.58 8.14 -17.42
N GLU A 35 -3.30 7.81 -18.49
CA GLU A 35 -4.07 6.57 -18.54
C GLU A 35 -3.18 5.32 -18.34
N ASP A 36 -1.98 5.33 -18.91
CA ASP A 36 -1.03 4.21 -18.80
C ASP A 36 -0.46 4.07 -17.38
N GLU A 37 -0.10 5.17 -16.72
CA GLU A 37 0.31 5.16 -15.30
C GLU A 37 -0.84 4.70 -14.40
N GLY A 38 -2.06 5.19 -14.64
CA GLY A 38 -3.24 4.79 -13.90
C GLY A 38 -3.53 3.30 -14.03
N LYS A 39 -3.45 2.75 -15.25
CA LYS A 39 -3.58 1.31 -15.51
C LYS A 39 -2.52 0.50 -14.76
N PHE A 40 -1.27 0.96 -14.78
CA PHE A 40 -0.17 0.29 -14.10
C PHE A 40 -0.41 0.18 -12.59
N TYR A 41 -0.67 1.30 -11.91
CA TYR A 41 -0.92 1.28 -10.47
C TYR A 41 -2.20 0.53 -10.10
N ALA A 42 -3.26 0.65 -10.89
CA ALA A 42 -4.49 -0.09 -10.67
C ALA A 42 -4.27 -1.61 -10.77
N ALA A 43 -3.49 -2.07 -11.75
CA ALA A 43 -3.16 -3.49 -11.90
C ALA A 43 -2.43 -4.04 -10.67
N GLU A 44 -1.39 -3.34 -10.19
CA GLU A 44 -0.63 -3.74 -8.99
C GLU A 44 -1.51 -3.78 -7.72
N ILE A 45 -2.39 -2.78 -7.54
CA ILE A 45 -3.35 -2.75 -6.43
C ILE A 45 -4.30 -3.95 -6.51
N ILE A 46 -4.84 -4.24 -7.70
CA ILE A 46 -5.75 -5.36 -7.91
C ILE A 46 -5.07 -6.69 -7.59
N LEU A 47 -3.81 -6.89 -8.00
CA LEU A 47 -3.04 -8.09 -7.66
C LEU A 47 -2.87 -8.26 -6.14
N GLY A 48 -2.56 -7.17 -5.42
CA GLY A 48 -2.49 -7.19 -3.96
C GLY A 48 -3.83 -7.53 -3.29
N LEU A 49 -4.93 -6.93 -3.77
CA LEU A 49 -6.27 -7.22 -3.26
C LEU A 49 -6.70 -8.67 -3.57
N GLN A 50 -6.44 -9.16 -4.77
CA GLN A 50 -6.73 -10.54 -5.15
C GLN A 50 -6.01 -11.52 -4.21
N HIS A 51 -4.73 -11.30 -3.94
CA HIS A 51 -3.95 -12.13 -3.02
C HIS A 51 -4.56 -12.19 -1.60
N MET A 52 -5.09 -11.06 -1.11
CA MET A 52 -5.80 -11.00 0.17
C MET A 52 -7.16 -11.72 0.12
N HIS A 53 -7.94 -11.50 -0.93
CA HIS A 53 -9.27 -12.10 -1.10
C HIS A 53 -9.20 -13.63 -1.22
N GLU A 54 -8.17 -14.18 -1.88
CA GLU A 54 -7.89 -15.62 -1.91
C GLU A 54 -7.70 -16.23 -0.50
N ARG A 55 -7.38 -15.40 0.50
CA ARG A 55 -7.20 -15.79 1.91
C ARG A 55 -8.39 -15.39 2.80
N ASN A 56 -9.51 -15.00 2.20
CA ASN A 56 -10.70 -14.49 2.89
C ASN A 56 -10.41 -13.24 3.75
N ILE A 57 -9.43 -12.42 3.35
CA ILE A 57 -9.08 -11.16 4.01
C ILE A 57 -9.60 -10.02 3.13
N VAL A 58 -10.46 -9.16 3.69
CA VAL A 58 -10.96 -7.95 3.01
C VAL A 58 -10.18 -6.74 3.51
N TYR A 59 -9.48 -6.06 2.60
CA TYR A 59 -8.88 -4.75 2.91
C TYR A 59 -9.97 -3.67 2.84
N ARG A 60 -10.28 -3.06 3.98
CA ARG A 60 -11.43 -2.15 4.13
C ARG A 60 -11.08 -0.67 4.11
N ASP A 61 -9.81 -0.34 3.92
CA ASP A 61 -9.31 1.04 3.96
C ASP A 61 -8.49 1.34 2.70
N LEU A 62 -9.03 0.97 1.52
CA LEU A 62 -8.39 1.28 0.24
C LEU A 62 -8.61 2.76 -0.09
N LYS A 63 -7.51 3.51 -0.16
CA LYS A 63 -7.53 4.95 -0.38
C LYS A 63 -6.29 5.47 -1.09
N LEU A 64 -6.45 6.62 -1.73
CA LEU A 64 -5.38 7.38 -2.37
C LEU A 64 -4.97 8.60 -1.52
N PHE A 65 -5.37 8.67 -0.23
CA PHE A 65 -5.10 9.84 0.63
C PHE A 65 -3.61 10.02 0.93
#